data_AF-A0A2C9W0U2-F1
#
_entry.id   AF-A0A2C9W0U2-F1
#
_cell.length_a   1.000
_cell.length_b   1.000
_cell.length_c   1.000
_cell.angle_alpha   90.00
_cell.angle_beta   90.00
_cell.angle_gamma   90.00
#
_symmetry.space_group_name_H-M   'P 1'
#
loop_
_entity.id
_entity.type
_entity.pdbx_description
1 polymer ?
#
loop_
_entity_poly.entity_id
_entity_poly.type
_entity_poly.pdbx_seq_one_letter_code
_entity_poly.pdbx_strand_id
1 'polypeptide(L)'
;MSEVMVSADPCPTEDALSTLLEYFIDPKLPSKSSARDTPSQLDQELVAKQIHAVVLLYNYYYRKQHMHLEFLGFENFCKLAVILRPTLLVHMKLMQLSDDAELDDMEKQLSLTEKKIMDACDIATSLDASKISPSIEGWPISKVAVFLIDLRKENCLLQFGSITEGVWSIIEQDLELSNDNSKGSIVSNEVDKKRRFIRKPLRNELGANDAGHKQRAFSAIKVATGD
;
A
#
# COMPACT_ATOMS: atom_id res chain seq x y z
N MET A 1 36.35 17.41 -34.04
CA MET A 1 36.09 16.00 -33.67
C MET A 1 37.02 15.69 -32.51
N SER A 2 36.53 15.39 -31.31
CA SER A 2 35.39 14.53 -31.03
C SER A 2 34.57 15.03 -29.84
N GLU A 3 33.24 15.03 -30.02
CA GLU A 3 32.28 15.10 -28.93
C GLU A 3 32.47 13.85 -28.05
N VAL A 4 32.72 14.07 -26.76
CA VAL A 4 32.55 13.02 -25.77
C VAL A 4 31.06 13.00 -25.45
N MET A 5 30.39 12.00 -26.02
CA MET A 5 29.02 11.64 -25.73
C MET A 5 28.92 11.34 -24.23
N VAL A 6 28.39 12.27 -23.46
CA VAL A 6 27.93 12.01 -22.10
C VAL A 6 26.76 11.06 -22.24
N SER A 7 27.01 9.74 -22.12
CA SER A 7 25.91 8.83 -21.81
C SER A 7 25.44 9.25 -20.42
N ALA A 8 24.26 9.84 -20.35
CA ALA A 8 23.60 10.12 -19.08
C ALA A 8 23.64 8.81 -18.27
N ASP A 9 24.30 8.86 -17.11
CA ASP A 9 24.24 7.78 -16.14
C ASP A 9 22.75 7.63 -15.79
N PRO A 10 22.10 6.49 -16.10
CA PRO A 10 20.68 6.32 -15.83
C PRO A 10 20.42 6.60 -14.36
N CYS A 11 19.51 7.51 -14.04
CA CYS A 11 19.15 7.77 -12.65
C CYS A 11 18.47 6.49 -12.12
N PRO A 12 19.12 5.73 -11.21
CA PRO A 12 18.65 4.39 -10.84
C PRO A 12 17.28 4.45 -10.13
N THR A 13 16.94 5.60 -9.57
CA THR A 13 15.62 5.91 -8.99
C THR A 13 14.54 6.01 -10.06
N GLU A 14 14.78 6.78 -11.12
CA GLU A 14 13.80 7.04 -12.18
C GLU A 14 13.52 5.77 -12.98
N ASP A 15 14.56 5.01 -13.31
CA ASP A 15 14.43 3.77 -14.07
C ASP A 15 13.68 2.69 -13.28
N ALA A 16 14.04 2.51 -12.01
CA ALA A 16 13.35 1.56 -11.13
C ALA A 16 11.88 1.95 -10.95
N LEU A 17 11.61 3.23 -10.69
CA LEU A 17 10.23 3.70 -10.53
C LEU A 17 9.44 3.61 -11.84
N SER A 18 10.04 3.96 -12.98
CA SER A 18 9.42 3.85 -14.30
C SER A 18 9.02 2.41 -14.59
N THR A 19 9.90 1.46 -14.30
CA THR A 19 9.63 0.02 -14.48
C THR A 19 8.48 -0.46 -13.59
N LEU A 20 8.47 -0.06 -12.32
CA LEU A 20 7.39 -0.42 -11.40
C LEU A 20 6.05 0.19 -11.83
N LEU A 21 6.04 1.45 -12.25
CA LEU A 21 4.84 2.12 -12.76
C LEU A 21 4.34 1.45 -14.06
N GLU A 22 5.25 1.07 -14.96
CA GLU A 22 4.88 0.32 -16.18
C GLU A 22 4.15 -0.97 -15.85
N TYR A 23 4.67 -1.74 -14.89
CA TYR A 23 4.13 -3.04 -14.58
C TYR A 23 2.81 -2.97 -13.81
N PHE A 24 2.70 -2.07 -12.83
CA PHE A 24 1.57 -2.03 -11.91
C PHE A 24 0.47 -1.05 -12.30
N ILE A 25 0.82 0.06 -12.95
CA ILE A 25 -0.10 1.16 -13.23
C ILE A 25 -0.62 1.12 -14.66
N ASP A 26 0.24 0.95 -15.66
CA ASP A 26 -0.17 1.02 -17.07
C ASP A 26 -1.30 0.03 -17.44
N PRO A 27 -1.35 -1.21 -16.90
CA PRO A 27 -2.49 -2.12 -17.13
C PRO A 27 -3.82 -1.64 -16.54
N LYS A 28 -3.80 -0.65 -15.63
CA LYS A 28 -4.98 -0.09 -14.95
C LYS A 28 -5.39 1.27 -15.49
N LEU A 29 -4.58 1.86 -16.37
CA LEU A 29 -4.89 3.13 -16.98
C LEU A 29 -5.65 2.94 -18.29
N PRO A 30 -6.58 3.84 -18.63
CA PRO A 30 -7.29 3.79 -19.89
C PRO A 30 -6.30 3.85 -21.06
N SER A 31 -6.54 3.02 -22.08
CA SER A 31 -5.83 3.13 -23.36
C SER A 31 -5.97 4.55 -23.92
N LYS A 32 -4.95 5.02 -24.64
CA LYS A 32 -4.71 6.42 -25.08
C LYS A 32 -5.89 7.18 -25.73
N SER A 33 -7.04 6.55 -26.00
CA SER A 33 -8.23 7.15 -26.62
C SER A 33 -9.23 7.80 -25.65
N SER A 34 -9.09 7.70 -24.32
CA SER A 34 -10.11 8.18 -23.34
C SER A 34 -9.55 9.15 -22.28
N ALA A 35 -8.46 9.86 -22.58
CA ALA A 35 -7.81 10.80 -21.64
C ALA A 35 -8.67 12.00 -21.17
N ARG A 36 -9.94 12.10 -21.60
CA ARG A 36 -10.88 13.17 -21.21
C ARG A 36 -12.00 12.72 -20.27
N ASP A 37 -12.13 11.42 -20.02
CA ASP A 37 -13.20 10.92 -19.15
C ASP A 37 -12.72 10.87 -17.70
N THR A 38 -13.55 11.35 -16.77
CA THR A 38 -13.28 11.23 -15.34
C THR A 38 -13.19 9.75 -14.98
N PRO A 39 -12.09 9.29 -14.36
CA PRO A 39 -11.93 7.87 -14.02
C PRO A 39 -13.09 7.41 -13.11
N SER A 40 -13.61 6.21 -13.38
CA SER A 40 -14.65 5.64 -12.53
C SER A 40 -14.14 5.43 -11.11
N GLN A 41 -15.04 5.35 -10.12
CA GLN A 41 -14.63 5.10 -8.74
C GLN A 41 -13.81 3.80 -8.60
N LEU A 42 -14.20 2.75 -9.32
CA LEU A 42 -13.50 1.47 -9.32
C LEU A 42 -12.07 1.62 -9.87
N ASP A 43 -11.90 2.37 -10.97
CA ASP A 43 -10.57 2.60 -11.55
C ASP A 43 -9.68 3.42 -10.61
N GLN A 44 -10.26 4.42 -9.92
CA GLN A 44 -9.54 5.19 -8.90
C GLN A 44 -9.07 4.29 -7.75
N GLU A 45 -9.92 3.38 -7.27
CA GLU A 45 -9.57 2.44 -6.20
C GLU A 45 -8.48 1.45 -6.65
N LEU A 46 -8.56 0.93 -7.87
CA LEU A 46 -7.55 0.03 -8.44
C LEU A 46 -6.19 0.72 -8.60
N VAL A 47 -6.17 1.90 -9.22
CA VAL A 47 -4.94 2.70 -9.38
C VAL A 47 -4.35 3.08 -8.02
N ALA A 48 -5.17 3.52 -7.06
CA ALA A 48 -4.72 3.87 -5.72
C ALA A 48 -4.14 2.66 -4.96
N LYS A 49 -4.69 1.46 -5.18
CA LYS A 49 -4.14 0.23 -4.60
C LYS A 49 -2.79 -0.16 -5.22
N GLN A 50 -2.67 -0.05 -6.54
CA GLN A 50 -1.42 -0.37 -7.22
C GLN A 50 -0.32 0.65 -6.92
N ILE A 51 -0.64 1.95 -6.84
CA ILE A 51 0.37 2.97 -6.50
C ILE A 51 0.90 2.77 -5.07
N HIS A 52 0.03 2.38 -4.13
CA HIS A 52 0.44 2.02 -2.78
C HIS A 52 1.48 0.91 -2.78
N ALA A 53 1.28 -0.13 -3.61
CA ALA A 53 2.25 -1.21 -3.78
C ALA A 53 3.56 -0.70 -4.40
N VAL A 54 3.51 0.14 -5.44
CA VAL A 54 4.70 0.73 -6.07
C VAL A 54 5.54 1.52 -5.06
N VAL A 55 4.90 2.36 -4.23
CA VAL A 55 5.60 3.14 -3.20
C VAL A 55 6.33 2.22 -2.23
N LEU A 56 5.66 1.17 -1.72
CA LEU A 56 6.30 0.22 -0.79
C LEU A 56 7.42 -0.60 -1.46
N LEU A 57 7.22 -1.03 -2.70
CA LEU A 57 8.21 -1.77 -3.47
C LEU A 57 9.47 -0.94 -3.68
N TYR A 58 9.33 0.33 -4.04
CA TYR A 58 10.47 1.22 -4.18
C TYR A 58 11.07 1.61 -2.81
N ASN A 59 10.31 2.32 -1.97
CA ASN A 59 10.81 2.99 -0.78
C ASN A 59 11.27 2.04 0.33
N TYR A 60 10.71 0.83 0.38
CA TYR A 60 11.11 -0.20 1.34
C TYR A 60 11.90 -1.34 0.68
N TYR A 61 11.29 -2.13 -0.20
CA TYR A 61 11.91 -3.39 -0.64
C TYR A 61 13.14 -3.21 -1.54
N TYR A 62 13.02 -2.38 -2.57
CA TYR A 62 14.10 -2.13 -3.52
C TYR A 62 15.24 -1.35 -2.84
N ARG A 63 14.90 -0.29 -2.11
CA ARG A 63 15.87 0.43 -1.28
C ARG A 63 16.55 -0.47 -0.25
N LYS A 64 15.86 -1.47 0.31
CA LYS A 64 16.46 -2.44 1.25
C LYS A 64 17.61 -3.24 0.62
N GLN A 65 17.51 -3.54 -0.68
CA GLN A 65 18.56 -4.22 -1.45
C GLN A 65 19.62 -3.24 -1.97
N HIS A 66 19.26 -1.97 -2.14
CA HIS A 66 20.09 -0.92 -2.71
C HIS A 66 20.16 0.31 -1.78
N MET A 67 20.85 0.16 -0.65
CA MET A 67 20.94 1.18 0.43
C MET A 67 21.38 2.59 -0.01
N HIS A 68 22.06 2.71 -1.16
CA HIS A 68 22.53 3.98 -1.70
C HIS A 68 21.41 4.82 -2.34
N LEU A 69 20.24 4.21 -2.60
CA LEU A 69 19.12 4.89 -3.23
C LEU A 69 18.36 5.79 -2.24
N GLU A 70 17.95 6.94 -2.75
CA GLU A 70 17.21 7.93 -1.97
C GLU A 70 15.77 7.49 -1.71
N PHE A 71 15.28 7.83 -0.52
CA PHE A 71 13.86 7.68 -0.19
C PHE A 71 13.06 8.77 -0.90
N LEU A 72 12.02 8.37 -1.64
CA LEU A 72 11.10 9.31 -2.26
C LEU A 72 9.96 9.64 -1.30
N GLY A 73 10.04 10.82 -0.68
CA GLY A 73 8.94 11.37 0.12
C GLY A 73 7.69 11.65 -0.73
N PHE A 74 6.55 11.84 -0.07
CA PHE A 74 5.23 12.02 -0.70
C PHE A 74 5.24 12.97 -1.92
N GLU A 75 5.70 14.22 -1.76
CA GLU A 75 5.69 15.19 -2.86
C GLU A 75 6.61 14.79 -4.02
N ASN A 76 7.83 14.34 -3.72
CA ASN A 76 8.81 13.94 -4.73
C ASN A 76 8.34 12.72 -5.50
N PHE A 77 7.72 11.76 -4.80
CA PHE A 77 7.12 10.59 -5.43
C PHE A 77 5.99 11.00 -6.37
N CYS A 78 5.05 11.83 -5.93
CA CYS A 78 3.93 12.28 -6.76
C CYS A 78 4.43 13.03 -8.02
N LYS A 79 5.37 13.97 -7.85
CA LYS A 79 5.99 14.71 -8.96
C LYS A 79 6.63 13.76 -9.96
N LEU A 80 7.50 12.87 -9.49
CA LEU A 80 8.22 11.95 -10.36
C LEU A 80 7.27 10.94 -11.04
N ALA A 81 6.26 10.43 -10.33
CA ALA A 81 5.28 9.51 -10.89
C ALA A 81 4.49 10.15 -12.04
N VAL A 82 4.08 11.42 -11.92
CA VAL A 82 3.40 12.15 -13.01
C VAL A 82 4.36 12.46 -14.16
N ILE A 83 5.63 12.78 -13.88
CA ILE A 83 6.64 12.96 -14.94
C ILE A 83 6.82 11.68 -15.76
N LEU A 84 6.98 10.54 -15.08
CA LEU A 84 7.20 9.24 -15.71
C LEU A 84 5.93 8.68 -16.37
N ARG A 85 4.76 8.95 -15.81
CA ARG A 85 3.44 8.50 -16.32
C ARG A 85 2.42 9.65 -16.24
N PRO A 86 2.39 10.55 -17.23
CA PRO A 86 1.49 11.72 -17.23
C PRO A 86 0.00 11.38 -17.13
N THR A 87 -0.37 10.18 -17.54
CA THR A 87 -1.71 9.61 -17.39
C THR A 87 -2.16 9.44 -15.93
N LEU A 88 -1.24 9.42 -14.96
CA LEU A 88 -1.57 9.43 -13.54
C LEU A 88 -2.09 10.79 -13.05
N LEU A 89 -1.87 11.87 -13.80
CA LEU A 89 -2.26 13.22 -13.38
C LEU A 89 -3.76 13.30 -13.04
N VAL A 90 -4.63 12.64 -13.81
CA VAL A 90 -6.09 12.63 -13.56
C VAL A 90 -6.48 11.99 -12.22
N HIS A 91 -5.59 11.20 -11.64
CA HIS A 91 -5.78 10.51 -10.36
C HIS A 91 -5.18 11.27 -9.17
N MET A 92 -4.51 12.40 -9.38
CA MET A 92 -3.78 13.17 -8.36
C MET A 92 -4.24 14.64 -8.36
N LYS A 93 -5.02 15.04 -7.36
CA LYS A 93 -5.62 16.39 -7.29
C LYS A 93 -4.60 17.46 -6.94
N LEU A 94 -3.68 17.17 -6.01
CA LEU A 94 -2.64 18.11 -5.60
C LEU A 94 -1.74 18.47 -6.77
N MET A 95 -1.42 17.50 -7.63
CA MET A 95 -0.60 17.73 -8.82
C MET A 95 -1.32 18.54 -9.92
N GLN A 96 -2.64 18.72 -9.82
CA GLN A 96 -3.44 19.56 -10.72
C GLN A 96 -3.64 20.97 -10.19
N LEU A 97 -3.40 21.22 -8.90
CA LEU A 97 -3.54 22.55 -8.31
C LEU A 97 -2.40 23.45 -8.78
N SER A 98 -2.73 24.68 -9.15
CA SER A 98 -1.75 25.75 -9.37
C SER A 98 -1.21 26.28 -8.03
N ASP A 99 0.00 26.82 -8.04
CA ASP A 99 0.73 27.33 -6.85
C ASP A 99 -0.02 28.38 -5.99
N ASP A 100 -1.15 28.93 -6.48
CA ASP A 100 -1.92 30.01 -5.86
C ASP A 100 -3.07 29.56 -4.93
N ALA A 101 -3.22 28.26 -4.67
CA ALA A 101 -4.31 27.74 -3.82
C ALA A 101 -3.93 27.75 -2.33
N GLU A 102 -4.63 28.55 -1.52
CA GLU A 102 -4.51 28.50 -0.06
C GLU A 102 -4.97 27.13 0.50
N LEU A 103 -4.03 26.37 1.05
CA LEU A 103 -4.24 25.02 1.58
C LEU A 103 -4.72 25.07 3.04
N ASP A 104 -5.99 25.40 3.26
CA ASP A 104 -6.58 25.48 4.62
C ASP A 104 -6.74 24.08 5.29
N ASP A 105 -6.69 22.98 4.50
CA ASP A 105 -6.62 21.60 5.02
C ASP A 105 -6.11 20.60 3.95
N MET A 106 -4.78 20.37 3.89
CA MET A 106 -4.15 19.52 2.87
C MET A 106 -4.76 18.11 2.78
N GLU A 107 -5.07 17.49 3.92
CA GLU A 107 -5.53 16.08 3.97
C GLU A 107 -6.94 15.91 3.39
N LYS A 108 -7.79 16.95 3.50
CA LYS A 108 -9.10 16.96 2.85
C LYS A 108 -9.03 17.14 1.34
N GLN A 109 -7.96 17.74 0.82
CA GLN A 109 -7.81 18.02 -0.60
C GLN A 109 -7.14 16.90 -1.40
N LEU A 110 -6.48 15.94 -0.72
CA LEU A 110 -5.87 14.79 -1.38
C LEU A 110 -6.90 13.87 -2.04
N SER A 111 -6.59 13.44 -3.26
CA SER A 111 -7.24 12.33 -3.95
C SER A 111 -7.04 11.00 -3.22
N LEU A 112 -7.80 9.98 -3.61
CA LEU A 112 -7.62 8.62 -3.07
C LEU A 112 -6.20 8.09 -3.31
N THR A 113 -5.67 8.33 -4.51
CA THR A 113 -4.31 7.94 -4.91
C THR A 113 -3.25 8.62 -4.05
N GLU A 114 -3.37 9.93 -3.83
CA GLU A 114 -2.42 10.68 -3.00
C GLU A 114 -2.46 10.25 -1.54
N LYS A 115 -3.66 10.01 -1.00
CA LYS A 115 -3.80 9.44 0.35
C LYS A 115 -3.08 8.11 0.47
N LYS A 116 -3.16 7.27 -0.56
CA LYS A 116 -2.46 5.98 -0.60
C LYS A 116 -0.95 6.11 -0.77
N ILE A 117 -0.45 7.13 -1.47
CA ILE A 117 0.98 7.43 -1.53
C ILE A 117 1.48 7.88 -0.16
N MET A 118 0.77 8.80 0.50
CA MET A 118 1.13 9.30 1.83
C MET A 118 1.16 8.16 2.86
N ASP A 119 0.11 7.35 2.93
CA ASP A 119 0.02 6.15 3.77
C ASP A 119 1.20 5.18 3.53
N ALA A 120 1.50 4.87 2.26
CA ALA A 120 2.62 4.00 1.93
C ALA A 120 3.99 4.60 2.27
N CYS A 121 4.18 5.91 2.16
CA CYS A 121 5.39 6.61 2.60
C CYS A 121 5.57 6.53 4.12
N ASP A 122 4.50 6.72 4.89
CA ASP A 122 4.52 6.61 6.36
C ASP A 122 4.85 5.18 6.79
N ILE A 123 4.27 4.18 6.13
CA ILE A 123 4.58 2.77 6.34
C ILE A 123 6.06 2.50 6.02
N ALA A 124 6.56 2.92 4.85
CA ALA A 124 7.94 2.69 4.46
C ALA A 124 8.95 3.37 5.39
N THR A 125 8.61 4.56 5.89
CA THR A 125 9.39 5.29 6.90
C THR A 125 9.44 4.50 8.22
N SER A 126 8.28 3.98 8.66
CA SER A 126 8.17 3.20 9.90
C SER A 126 8.89 1.85 9.81
N LEU A 127 8.84 1.20 8.64
CA LEU A 127 9.54 -0.05 8.35
C LEU A 127 11.06 0.12 8.34
N ASP A 128 11.52 1.30 7.89
CA ASP A 128 12.92 1.70 7.84
C ASP A 128 13.81 0.68 7.10
N ALA A 129 14.00 0.90 5.80
CA ALA A 129 14.76 0.01 4.92
C ALA A 129 16.21 -0.23 5.41
N SER A 130 16.78 0.65 6.24
CA SER A 130 18.13 0.49 6.78
C SER A 130 18.23 -0.58 7.88
N LYS A 131 17.09 -0.98 8.47
CA LYS A 131 17.06 -1.99 9.53
C LYS A 131 17.00 -3.40 8.97
N ILE A 132 17.75 -4.29 9.62
CA ILE A 132 17.73 -5.75 9.33
C ILE A 132 16.30 -6.29 9.51
N SER A 133 15.65 -5.95 10.63
CA SER A 133 14.26 -6.28 10.93
C SER A 133 13.49 -5.03 11.38
N PRO A 134 12.27 -4.77 10.88
CA PRO A 134 11.44 -3.68 11.36
C PRO A 134 11.02 -3.90 12.81
N SER A 135 10.80 -2.81 13.55
CA SER A 135 10.15 -2.90 14.85
C SER A 135 8.66 -3.15 14.64
N ILE A 136 8.22 -4.37 14.89
CA ILE A 136 6.81 -4.78 14.75
C ILE A 136 5.99 -4.53 16.03
N GLU A 137 6.59 -3.96 17.06
CA GLU A 137 5.91 -3.69 18.33
C GLU A 137 4.79 -2.67 18.13
N GLY A 138 3.58 -3.03 18.55
CA GLY A 138 2.39 -2.18 18.45
C GLY A 138 1.66 -2.23 17.09
N TRP A 139 2.15 -2.99 16.11
CA TRP A 139 1.49 -3.13 14.82
C TRP A 139 0.26 -4.04 14.96
N PRO A 140 -0.92 -3.61 14.47
CA PRO A 140 -2.09 -4.48 14.48
C PRO A 140 -1.90 -5.62 13.48
N ILE A 141 -2.34 -6.82 13.86
CA ILE A 141 -2.41 -7.96 12.95
C ILE A 141 -3.71 -7.80 12.15
N SER A 142 -3.60 -7.58 10.84
CA SER A 142 -4.73 -7.40 9.93
C SER A 142 -5.04 -8.63 9.08
N LYS A 143 -4.13 -9.59 9.02
CA LYS A 143 -4.23 -10.76 8.15
C LYS A 143 -3.44 -11.93 8.73
N VAL A 144 -3.92 -13.15 8.47
CA VAL A 144 -3.21 -14.40 8.73
C VAL A 144 -2.87 -15.03 7.38
N ALA A 145 -1.63 -15.51 7.25
CA ALA A 145 -1.16 -16.19 6.05
C ALA A 145 -0.69 -17.60 6.40
N VAL A 146 -1.05 -18.58 5.57
CA VAL A 146 -0.76 -20.00 5.78
C VAL A 146 0.05 -20.52 4.60
N PHE A 147 1.27 -20.97 4.90
CA PHE A 147 2.09 -21.71 3.96
C PHE A 147 1.92 -23.21 4.20
N LEU A 148 1.07 -23.84 3.38
CA LEU A 148 0.78 -25.26 3.49
C LEU A 148 1.75 -26.06 2.61
N ILE A 149 2.49 -26.98 3.24
CA ILE A 149 3.47 -27.85 2.59
C ILE A 149 3.10 -29.32 2.81
N ASP A 150 3.50 -30.18 1.87
CA ASP A 150 3.36 -31.62 2.04
C ASP A 150 4.33 -32.17 3.11
N LEU A 151 4.10 -33.41 3.53
CA LEU A 151 4.93 -34.06 4.57
C LEU A 151 6.41 -34.20 4.14
N ARG A 152 6.66 -34.28 2.83
CA ARG A 152 8.01 -34.37 2.26
C ARG A 152 8.71 -33.02 2.14
N LYS A 153 7.97 -31.91 2.32
CA LYS A 153 8.41 -30.52 2.10
C LYS A 153 8.89 -30.27 0.67
N GLU A 154 8.32 -31.01 -0.28
CA GLU A 154 8.64 -30.94 -1.71
C GLU A 154 7.60 -30.11 -2.47
N ASN A 155 6.35 -30.08 -1.98
CA ASN A 155 5.25 -29.36 -2.62
C ASN A 155 4.57 -28.41 -1.64
N CYS A 156 4.02 -27.33 -2.18
CA CYS A 156 3.18 -26.40 -1.42
C CYS A 156 1.88 -26.10 -2.15
N LEU A 157 0.83 -25.84 -1.37
CA LEU A 157 -0.45 -25.38 -1.91
C LEU A 157 -0.42 -23.86 -2.04
N LEU A 158 -0.62 -23.38 -3.26
CA LEU A 158 -0.74 -21.96 -3.57
C LEU A 158 -2.17 -21.67 -4.05
N GLN A 159 -2.65 -20.47 -3.76
CA GLN A 159 -3.92 -19.96 -4.24
C GLN A 159 -3.65 -18.97 -5.37
N PHE A 160 -4.44 -19.08 -6.43
CA PHE A 160 -4.42 -18.06 -7.48
C PHE A 160 -5.16 -16.82 -6.97
N GLY A 161 -4.42 -15.73 -6.77
CA GLY A 161 -4.94 -14.55 -6.12
C GLY A 161 -5.99 -13.84 -6.98
N SER A 162 -7.23 -13.77 -6.47
CA SER A 162 -8.27 -12.90 -7.04
C SER A 162 -7.96 -11.42 -6.81
N ILE A 163 -7.22 -11.09 -5.74
CA ILE A 163 -6.82 -9.74 -5.35
C ILE A 163 -5.58 -9.25 -6.10
N THR A 164 -4.61 -10.14 -6.32
CA THR A 164 -3.35 -9.84 -7.02
C THR A 164 -3.44 -10.10 -8.52
N GLU A 165 -4.62 -10.46 -9.02
CA GLU A 165 -4.96 -10.62 -10.43
C GLU A 165 -3.90 -11.37 -11.24
N GLY A 166 -3.67 -12.64 -10.91
CA GLY A 166 -2.82 -13.50 -11.74
C GLY A 166 -1.56 -14.04 -11.09
N VAL A 167 -1.31 -13.70 -9.83
CA VAL A 167 -0.14 -14.17 -9.09
C VAL A 167 -0.54 -15.30 -8.14
N TRP A 168 0.25 -16.37 -8.16
CA TRP A 168 0.16 -17.44 -7.16
C TRP A 168 0.67 -16.93 -5.81
N SER A 169 -0.17 -17.00 -4.79
CA SER A 169 0.14 -16.59 -3.43
C SER A 169 -0.11 -17.71 -2.44
N ILE A 170 0.37 -17.55 -1.20
CA ILE A 170 -0.03 -18.39 -0.08
C ILE A 170 -1.49 -18.12 0.29
N ILE A 171 -2.07 -19.01 1.10
CA ILE A 171 -3.46 -18.87 1.55
C ILE A 171 -3.51 -17.74 2.57
N GLU A 172 -4.29 -16.70 2.29
CA GLU A 172 -4.41 -15.53 3.12
C GLU A 172 -5.85 -15.34 3.58
N GLN A 173 -6.04 -14.94 4.84
CA GLN A 173 -7.34 -14.57 5.37
C GLN A 173 -7.25 -13.27 6.15
N ASP A 174 -8.06 -12.30 5.73
CA ASP A 174 -8.18 -11.01 6.40
C ASP A 174 -8.82 -11.19 7.78
N LEU A 175 -8.26 -10.47 8.75
CA LEU A 175 -8.85 -10.27 10.05
C LEU A 175 -9.77 -9.07 9.93
N GLU A 176 -11.06 -9.32 9.70
CA GLU A 176 -12.11 -8.33 9.95
C GLU A 176 -11.83 -7.68 11.32
N LEU A 177 -11.37 -6.43 11.30
CA LEU A 177 -11.29 -5.61 12.50
C LEU A 177 -12.73 -5.42 12.92
N SER A 178 -13.14 -6.04 14.03
CA SER A 178 -14.48 -5.79 14.55
C SER A 178 -14.59 -4.29 14.83
N ASN A 179 -15.33 -3.59 13.98
CA ASN A 179 -15.93 -2.32 14.34
C ASN A 179 -17.06 -2.67 15.31
N ASP A 180 -16.71 -2.99 16.56
CA ASP A 180 -17.64 -3.10 17.67
C ASP A 180 -18.18 -1.70 18.00
N ASN A 181 -19.04 -1.19 17.12
CA ASN A 181 -20.08 -0.24 17.46
C ASN A 181 -21.35 -1.04 17.78
N SER A 182 -21.28 -1.85 18.85
CA SER A 182 -22.50 -2.41 19.43
C SER A 182 -23.30 -1.26 20.06
N LYS A 183 -24.45 -0.96 19.45
CA LYS A 183 -25.49 -0.06 19.96
C LYS A 183 -25.71 -0.21 21.47
N GLY A 184 -25.31 0.79 22.23
CA GLY A 184 -25.83 1.09 23.55
C GLY A 184 -26.52 2.44 23.52
N SER A 185 -27.84 2.43 23.42
CA SER A 185 -28.69 3.63 23.52
C SER A 185 -28.62 4.18 24.94
N ILE A 186 -27.99 5.34 25.16
CA ILE A 186 -28.49 6.39 26.07
C ILE A 186 -28.16 7.76 25.47
N VAL A 187 -29.19 8.60 25.41
CA VAL A 187 -29.22 9.96 24.86
C VAL A 187 -28.46 10.94 25.77
N SER A 188 -27.74 11.89 25.14
CA SER A 188 -27.50 13.29 25.54
C SER A 188 -26.03 13.72 25.68
N ASN A 189 -25.75 14.82 24.95
CA ASN A 189 -24.78 15.90 25.17
C ASN A 189 -23.44 15.85 24.41
N GLU A 190 -23.44 16.66 23.35
CA GLU A 190 -22.30 17.28 22.69
C GLU A 190 -21.23 17.77 23.68
N VAL A 191 -19.98 17.34 23.48
CA VAL A 191 -18.79 18.20 23.57
C VAL A 191 -17.73 17.63 22.64
N ASP A 192 -17.35 18.42 21.63
CA ASP A 192 -16.20 18.19 20.75
C ASP A 192 -14.90 17.98 21.53
N LYS A 193 -14.33 16.77 21.46
CA LYS A 193 -12.90 16.55 21.71
C LYS A 193 -12.34 15.50 20.75
N LYS A 194 -11.58 15.98 19.75
CA LYS A 194 -10.66 15.20 18.92
C LYS A 194 -9.88 14.21 19.79
N ARG A 195 -10.18 12.92 19.67
CA ARG A 195 -9.43 11.85 20.33
C ARG A 195 -8.52 11.21 19.29
N ARG A 196 -7.23 11.60 19.29
CA ARG A 196 -6.17 10.82 18.65
C ARG A 196 -6.26 9.40 19.21
N PHE A 197 -6.57 8.42 18.37
CA PHE A 197 -6.61 7.01 18.75
C PHE A 197 -5.17 6.48 18.90
N ILE A 198 -4.49 6.90 19.95
CA ILE A 198 -3.41 6.08 20.52
C ILE A 198 -4.10 5.12 21.48
N ARG A 199 -4.56 3.97 20.97
CA ARG A 199 -4.92 2.85 21.84
C ARG A 199 -3.63 2.37 22.49
N LYS A 200 -3.47 2.60 23.79
CA LYS A 200 -2.45 1.91 24.59
C LYS A 200 -2.68 0.40 24.44
N PRO A 201 -1.64 -0.42 24.22
CA PRO A 201 -1.82 -1.87 24.21
C PRO A 201 -2.19 -2.27 25.64
N LEU A 202 -3.36 -2.90 25.81
CA LEU A 202 -3.68 -3.56 27.07
C LEU A 202 -2.72 -4.75 27.19
N ARG A 203 -1.88 -4.70 28.23
CA ARG A 203 -0.68 -5.52 28.42
C ARG A 203 -0.93 -7.02 28.68
N ASN A 204 -2.07 -7.59 28.25
CA ASN A 204 -2.50 -8.95 28.62
C ASN A 204 -3.13 -9.80 27.51
N GLU A 205 -3.07 -9.43 26.23
CA GLU A 205 -3.76 -10.17 25.13
C GLU A 205 -2.90 -11.17 24.36
N LEU A 206 -1.64 -11.44 24.75
CA LEU A 206 -0.79 -12.38 24.00
C LEU A 206 -1.32 -13.83 23.99
N GLY A 207 -2.03 -14.27 25.04
CA GLY A 207 -2.52 -15.65 25.14
C GLY A 207 -3.87 -15.93 24.47
N ALA A 208 -4.77 -14.94 24.43
CA ALA A 208 -6.11 -15.10 23.83
C ALA A 208 -6.09 -14.86 22.31
N ASN A 209 -5.20 -14.00 21.83
CA ASN A 209 -5.13 -13.60 20.42
C ASN A 209 -4.50 -14.69 19.53
N ASP A 210 -3.51 -15.45 20.03
CA ASP A 210 -2.84 -16.52 19.28
C ASP A 210 -3.79 -17.69 18.92
N ALA A 211 -4.66 -18.09 19.85
CA ALA A 211 -5.66 -19.13 19.59
C ALA A 211 -6.67 -18.70 18.52
N GLY A 212 -7.09 -17.43 18.54
CA GLY A 212 -7.96 -16.84 17.52
C GLY A 212 -7.32 -16.84 16.14
N HIS A 213 -6.06 -16.41 16.03
CA HIS A 213 -5.32 -16.43 14.76
C HIS A 213 -5.13 -17.83 14.22
N LYS A 214 -4.82 -18.81 15.08
CA LYS A 214 -4.73 -20.22 14.71
C LYS A 214 -6.06 -20.76 14.19
N GLN A 215 -7.17 -20.47 14.85
CA GLN A 215 -8.49 -20.91 14.40
C GLN A 215 -8.83 -20.33 13.03
N ARG A 216 -8.47 -19.07 12.77
CA ARG A 216 -8.64 -18.47 11.45
C ARG A 216 -7.71 -19.11 10.41
N ALA A 217 -6.45 -19.35 10.73
CA ALA A 217 -5.54 -20.10 9.85
C ALA A 217 -6.15 -21.45 9.41
N PHE A 218 -6.68 -22.24 10.36
CA PHE A 218 -7.36 -23.49 10.04
C PHE A 218 -8.62 -23.30 9.19
N SER A 219 -9.40 -22.25 9.47
CA SER A 219 -10.60 -21.94 8.69
C SER A 219 -10.26 -21.56 7.24
N ALA A 220 -9.17 -20.80 7.04
CA ALA A 220 -8.67 -20.45 5.71
C ALA A 220 -8.26 -21.69 4.91
N ILE A 221 -7.59 -22.66 5.55
CA ILE A 221 -7.21 -23.93 4.91
C ILE A 221 -8.44 -24.71 4.46
N LYS A 222 -9.45 -24.86 5.34
CA LYS A 222 -10.69 -25.58 5.02
C LYS A 222 -11.37 -25.02 3.76
N VAL A 223 -11.51 -23.71 3.71
CA VAL A 223 -12.06 -23.02 2.52
C VAL A 223 -11.21 -23.26 1.27
N ALA A 224 -9.88 -23.20 1.39
CA ALA A 224 -8.97 -23.40 0.25
C ALA A 224 -8.89 -24.85 -0.25
N THR A 225 -9.14 -25.83 0.61
CA THR A 225 -9.05 -27.26 0.31
C THR A 225 -10.41 -27.91 0.01
N GLY A 226 -11.52 -27.26 0.36
CA GLY A 226 -12.87 -27.77 0.15
C GLY A 226 -13.39 -28.71 1.25
N ASP A 227 -12.76 -28.68 2.43
CA ASP A 227 -13.06 -29.51 3.62
C ASP A 227 -13.97 -28.83 4.66
#